data_AF-A0AAJ4A930-F1
#
_entry.id   AF-A0AAJ4A930-F1
#
_cell.length_a   1.000
_cell.length_b   1.000
_cell.length_c   1.000
_cell.angle_alpha   90.00
_cell.angle_beta   90.00
_cell.angle_gamma   90.00
#
_symmetry.space_group_name_H-M   'P 1'
#
loop_
_entity.id
_entity.type
_entity.pdbx_description
1 polymer ?
#
loop_
_entity_poly.entity_id
_entity_poly.type
_entity_poly.pdbx_seq_one_letter_code
_entity_poly.pdbx_strand_id
1 'polypeptide(L)'
;MNLNARFSIASYRVTIRPPEPIGYRSRIDPPIPTYQPSAAGFRSCGTKRECESAVNSKRPVNLDLGKFHFPLPAITSILHRISGIIIFVGVAFLLYGLDLSLSGEDGFARVSELLDSFLAKLIIWGILSALLYHLVAGIKHLLMDMGIAEELESGRLAAKITVVVSIVLIILAGVWVW
;
A
#
# COMPACT_ATOMS: atom_id res chain seq x y z
N MET A 1 37.23 -16.53 -25.60
CA MET A 1 35.76 -16.67 -25.70
C MET A 1 35.15 -15.29 -25.50
N ASN A 2 34.28 -14.90 -26.43
CA ASN A 2 33.94 -13.52 -26.82
C ASN A 2 32.71 -13.01 -26.03
N LEU A 3 32.79 -11.80 -25.46
CA LEU A 3 31.67 -11.09 -24.81
C LEU A 3 30.79 -10.44 -25.87
N ASN A 4 29.53 -10.89 -26.02
CA ASN A 4 28.48 -10.15 -26.72
C ASN A 4 27.09 -10.63 -26.26
N ALA A 5 26.53 -10.00 -25.23
CA ALA A 5 25.11 -10.15 -24.89
C ALA A 5 24.39 -8.83 -25.21
N ARG A 6 23.66 -8.83 -26.32
CA ARG A 6 22.77 -7.73 -26.71
C ARG A 6 21.47 -7.86 -25.90
N PHE A 7 21.19 -6.89 -25.04
CA PHE A 7 19.88 -6.72 -24.41
C PHE A 7 18.89 -6.21 -25.48
N SER A 8 17.91 -7.05 -25.83
CA SER A 8 16.79 -6.69 -26.68
C SER A 8 15.59 -6.39 -25.78
N ILE A 9 15.24 -5.11 -25.65
CA ILE A 9 14.04 -4.68 -24.93
C ILE A 9 12.86 -4.89 -25.89
N ALA A 10 12.16 -6.01 -25.71
CA ALA A 10 10.91 -6.28 -26.42
C ALA A 10 9.79 -5.42 -25.80
N SER A 11 9.22 -4.55 -26.64
CA SER A 11 8.05 -3.73 -26.32
C SER A 11 6.84 -4.65 -26.04
N TYR A 12 6.45 -4.79 -24.77
CA TYR A 12 5.20 -5.47 -24.41
C TYR A 12 4.01 -4.58 -24.81
N ARG A 13 3.34 -4.94 -25.91
CA ARG A 13 2.08 -4.34 -26.32
C ARG A 13 0.95 -5.00 -25.50
N VAL A 14 0.42 -4.29 -24.50
CA VAL A 14 -0.72 -4.74 -23.70
C VAL A 14 -1.97 -4.77 -24.60
N THR A 15 -2.33 -5.96 -25.10
CA THR A 15 -3.62 -6.20 -25.76
C THR A 15 -4.71 -6.36 -24.70
N ILE A 16 -5.38 -5.25 -24.35
CA ILE A 16 -6.63 -5.29 -23.60
C ILE A 16 -7.69 -5.94 -24.52
N ARG A 17 -8.17 -7.15 -24.20
CA ARG A 17 -9.38 -7.68 -24.87
C ARG A 17 -10.60 -6.88 -24.38
N PRO A 18 -11.45 -6.36 -25.28
CA PRO A 18 -12.67 -5.68 -24.87
C PRO A 18 -13.59 -6.65 -24.11
N PRO A 19 -14.31 -6.19 -23.08
CA PRO A 19 -15.26 -7.03 -22.36
C PRO A 19 -16.40 -7.47 -23.28
N GLU A 20 -16.81 -8.72 -23.13
CA GLU A 20 -17.98 -9.31 -23.79
C GLU A 20 -19.26 -8.57 -23.35
N PRO A 21 -20.20 -8.25 -24.27
CA PRO A 21 -21.37 -7.45 -23.92
C PRO A 21 -22.31 -8.24 -23.00
N ILE A 22 -22.40 -7.80 -21.75
CA ILE A 22 -23.39 -8.29 -20.78
C ILE A 22 -24.78 -7.86 -21.28
N GLY A 23 -25.61 -8.84 -21.66
CA GLY A 23 -26.98 -8.60 -22.11
C GLY A 23 -27.84 -7.98 -21.00
N TYR A 24 -28.14 -6.69 -21.13
CA TYR A 24 -29.02 -5.97 -20.22
C TYR A 24 -30.50 -6.17 -20.63
N ARG A 25 -31.26 -6.88 -19.79
CA ARG A 25 -32.70 -7.10 -19.97
C ARG A 25 -33.45 -5.78 -19.76
N SER A 26 -34.01 -5.24 -20.83
CA SER A 26 -34.76 -3.99 -20.87
C SER A 26 -36.00 -4.00 -19.98
N ARG A 27 -35.96 -3.27 -18.86
CA ARG A 27 -37.17 -2.81 -18.17
C ARG A 27 -36.93 -1.44 -17.52
N ILE A 28 -37.29 -0.41 -18.28
CA ILE A 28 -37.45 1.01 -17.90
C ILE A 28 -36.17 1.66 -17.34
N ASP A 29 -35.16 1.83 -18.18
CA ASP A 29 -34.25 2.98 -18.04
C ASP A 29 -34.62 3.98 -19.13
N PRO A 30 -34.71 5.29 -18.83
CA PRO A 30 -34.83 6.30 -19.88
C PRO A 30 -33.63 6.14 -20.84
N PRO A 31 -33.81 6.40 -22.15
CA PRO A 31 -32.74 6.25 -23.12
C PRO A 31 -31.52 7.05 -22.66
N ILE A 32 -30.40 6.34 -22.43
CA ILE A 32 -29.12 6.99 -22.18
C ILE A 32 -28.84 7.86 -23.41
N PRO A 33 -28.69 9.19 -23.27
CA PRO A 33 -28.40 10.04 -24.40
C PRO A 33 -27.15 9.51 -25.09
N THR A 34 -27.28 9.19 -26.38
CA THR A 34 -26.17 8.71 -27.19
C THR A 34 -25.12 9.82 -27.26
N TYR A 35 -24.07 9.68 -26.47
CA TYR A 35 -22.91 10.56 -26.56
C TYR A 35 -22.23 10.28 -27.90
N GLN A 36 -22.54 11.10 -28.91
CA GLN A 36 -21.83 11.14 -30.18
C GLN A 36 -20.65 12.09 -30.02
N PRO A 37 -19.40 11.60 -29.95
CA PRO A 37 -18.26 12.49 -29.91
C PRO A 37 -18.11 13.15 -31.28
N SER A 38 -18.55 14.40 -31.40
CA SER A 38 -18.20 15.24 -32.56
C SER A 38 -16.69 15.37 -32.60
N ALA A 39 -16.07 15.24 -33.79
CA ALA A 39 -14.63 15.24 -34.03
C ALA A 39 -13.89 16.58 -33.74
N ALA A 40 -14.44 17.40 -32.84
CA ALA A 40 -13.77 18.58 -32.32
C ALA A 40 -12.91 18.16 -31.12
N GLY A 41 -11.60 18.35 -31.26
CA GLY A 41 -10.57 17.85 -30.35
C GLY A 41 -10.75 18.21 -28.88
N PHE A 42 -9.93 17.54 -28.05
CA PHE A 42 -9.69 17.77 -26.63
C PHE A 42 -9.57 19.27 -26.31
N ARG A 43 -10.70 19.95 -26.07
CA ARG A 43 -10.75 21.30 -25.51
C ARG A 43 -10.79 21.17 -24.01
N SER A 44 -9.74 21.67 -23.37
CA SER A 44 -9.68 21.93 -21.93
C SER A 44 -10.93 22.71 -21.49
N CYS A 45 -11.55 22.24 -20.39
CA CYS A 45 -12.63 22.75 -19.54
C CYS A 45 -13.62 23.76 -20.15
N GLY A 46 -14.90 23.55 -19.84
CA GLY A 46 -15.88 24.63 -19.83
C GLY A 46 -15.37 25.88 -19.09
N THR A 47 -16.06 26.98 -19.29
CA THR A 47 -15.75 28.27 -18.66
C THR A 47 -15.49 28.09 -17.16
N LYS A 48 -14.63 28.92 -16.56
CA LYS A 48 -14.32 28.89 -15.11
C LYS A 48 -15.57 28.71 -14.23
N ARG A 49 -16.70 29.30 -14.65
CA ARG A 49 -18.01 29.18 -14.01
C ARG A 49 -18.65 27.78 -14.08
N GLU A 50 -18.47 27.04 -15.17
CA GLU A 50 -18.95 25.66 -15.30
C GLU A 50 -18.15 24.69 -14.43
N CYS A 51 -16.82 24.83 -14.42
CA CYS A 51 -15.97 24.00 -13.57
C CYS A 51 -16.17 24.37 -12.06
N GLU A 52 -16.52 25.63 -11.73
CA GLU A 52 -16.90 26.06 -10.37
C GLU A 52 -18.31 25.59 -9.94
N SER A 53 -19.29 25.59 -10.86
CA SER A 53 -20.63 25.03 -10.60
C SER A 53 -20.60 23.50 -10.43
N ALA A 54 -19.71 22.80 -11.12
CA ALA A 54 -19.52 21.35 -10.97
C ALA A 54 -18.96 21.00 -9.59
N VAL A 55 -18.06 21.81 -9.04
CA VAL A 55 -17.49 21.64 -7.68
C VAL A 55 -18.49 22.08 -6.59
N ASN A 56 -19.33 23.08 -6.87
CA ASN A 56 -20.39 23.56 -5.94
C ASN A 56 -21.63 22.63 -5.92
N SER A 57 -21.79 21.76 -6.92
CA SER A 57 -22.87 20.76 -6.89
C SER A 57 -22.65 19.77 -5.75
N LYS A 58 -23.51 19.80 -4.71
CA LYS A 58 -23.49 18.86 -3.59
C LYS A 58 -24.07 17.50 -4.03
N ARG A 59 -23.41 16.86 -5.00
CA ARG A 59 -23.76 15.52 -5.47
C ARG A 59 -23.54 14.53 -4.32
N PRO A 60 -24.53 13.67 -3.99
CA PRO A 60 -24.36 12.71 -2.92
C PRO A 60 -23.25 11.72 -3.29
N VAL A 61 -22.24 11.60 -2.42
CA VAL A 61 -21.12 10.64 -2.54
C VAL A 61 -21.41 9.45 -1.63
N ASN A 62 -21.39 8.24 -2.18
CA ASN A 62 -21.52 7.02 -1.38
C ASN A 62 -20.15 6.63 -0.79
N LEU A 63 -19.81 7.21 0.37
CA LEU A 63 -18.56 6.96 1.11
C LEU A 63 -18.81 6.17 2.40
N ASP A 64 -19.81 5.29 2.40
CA ASP A 64 -20.06 4.44 3.57
C ASP A 64 -19.10 3.23 3.56
N LEU A 65 -17.91 3.42 4.13
CA LEU A 65 -16.84 2.41 4.17
C LEU A 65 -17.26 1.12 4.87
N GLY A 66 -18.25 1.16 5.76
CA GLY A 66 -18.77 -0.03 6.46
C GLY A 66 -19.59 -0.96 5.57
N LYS A 67 -20.10 -0.47 4.43
CA LYS A 67 -20.89 -1.26 3.48
C LYS A 67 -20.04 -1.99 2.43
N PHE A 68 -18.75 -1.69 2.33
CA PHE A 68 -17.87 -2.28 1.32
C PHE A 68 -17.16 -3.53 1.86
N HIS A 69 -17.03 -4.55 1.00
CA HIS A 69 -16.25 -5.75 1.30
C HIS A 69 -14.82 -5.58 0.82
N PHE A 70 -13.86 -5.46 1.75
CA PHE A 70 -12.45 -5.25 1.42
C PHE A 70 -11.72 -6.59 1.21
N PRO A 71 -11.15 -6.85 0.03
CA PRO A 71 -10.36 -8.05 -0.19
C PRO A 71 -9.02 -7.96 0.56
N LEU A 72 -8.40 -9.11 0.85
CA LEU A 72 -7.16 -9.18 1.63
C LEU A 72 -6.04 -8.25 1.11
N PRO A 73 -5.78 -8.11 -0.23
CA PRO A 73 -4.80 -7.15 -0.73
C PRO A 73 -5.08 -5.69 -0.37
N ALA A 74 -6.35 -5.30 -0.21
CA ALA A 74 -6.71 -3.95 0.23
C ALA A 74 -6.37 -3.74 1.71
N ILE A 75 -6.64 -4.75 2.55
CA ILE A 75 -6.30 -4.73 3.97
C ILE A 75 -4.78 -4.67 4.16
N THR A 76 -4.02 -5.50 3.43
CA THR A 76 -2.56 -5.46 3.55
C THR A 76 -1.96 -4.16 3.04
N SER A 77 -2.57 -3.51 2.05
CA SER A 77 -2.14 -2.19 1.58
C SER A 77 -2.35 -1.10 2.64
N ILE A 78 -3.51 -1.06 3.32
CA ILE A 78 -3.73 -0.07 4.38
C ILE A 78 -2.81 -0.30 5.58
N LEU A 79 -2.59 -1.57 5.96
CA LEU A 79 -1.65 -1.92 7.02
C LEU A 79 -0.22 -1.50 6.67
N HIS A 80 0.20 -1.61 5.40
CA HIS A 80 1.54 -1.16 4.97
C HIS A 80 1.70 0.36 5.12
N ARG A 81 0.64 1.13 4.86
CA ARG A 81 0.63 2.59 5.09
C ARG A 81 0.70 2.93 6.58
N ILE A 82 -0.14 2.27 7.39
CA ILE A 82 -0.17 2.48 8.84
C ILE A 82 1.18 2.12 9.45
N SER A 83 1.78 1.00 9.06
CA SER A 83 3.10 0.60 9.56
C SER A 83 4.20 1.59 9.18
N GLY A 84 4.12 2.21 7.99
CA GLY A 84 5.02 3.29 7.59
C GLY A 84 4.96 4.51 8.52
N ILE A 85 3.75 4.89 8.95
CA ILE A 85 3.56 6.00 9.92
C ILE A 85 4.14 5.62 11.28
N ILE A 86 3.91 4.39 11.74
CA ILE A 86 4.47 3.89 13.01
C ILE A 86 5.99 3.92 12.97
N ILE A 87 6.62 3.45 11.88
CA ILE A 87 8.08 3.49 11.73
C ILE A 87 8.59 4.93 11.69
N PHE A 88 7.92 5.82 10.97
CA PHE A 88 8.34 7.24 10.89
C PHE A 88 8.43 7.88 12.29
N VAL A 89 7.42 7.66 13.13
CA VAL A 89 7.45 8.11 14.53
C VAL A 89 8.45 7.31 15.36
N GLY A 90 8.50 5.99 15.17
CA GLY A 90 9.37 5.06 15.89
C GLY A 90 10.86 5.35 15.70
N VAL A 91 11.28 5.80 14.51
CA VAL A 91 12.67 6.18 14.24
C VAL A 91 13.14 7.30 15.17
N ALA A 92 12.30 8.28 15.49
CA ALA A 92 12.67 9.34 16.44
C ALA A 92 12.96 8.77 17.84
N PHE A 93 12.13 7.83 18.32
CA PHE A 93 12.34 7.14 19.60
C PHE A 93 13.61 6.27 19.59
N LEU A 94 13.83 5.52 18.51
CA LEU A 94 15.01 4.66 18.37
C LEU A 94 16.30 5.47 18.30
N LEU A 95 16.31 6.58 17.57
CA LEU A 95 17.47 7.48 17.48
C LEU A 95 17.76 8.16 18.82
N TYR A 96 16.75 8.55 19.57
CA TYR A 96 16.94 9.08 20.94
C TYR A 96 17.54 8.02 21.86
N GLY A 97 17.02 6.79 21.84
CA GLY A 97 17.59 5.68 22.62
C GLY A 97 19.03 5.36 22.22
N LEU A 98 19.32 5.39 20.91
CA LEU A 98 20.67 5.20 20.39
C LEU A 98 21.63 6.31 20.85
N ASP A 99 21.23 7.57 20.73
CA ASP A 99 22.02 8.73 21.19
C ASP A 99 22.35 8.63 22.69
N LEU A 100 21.35 8.33 23.51
CA LEU A 100 21.54 8.14 24.96
C LEU A 100 22.45 6.94 25.26
N SER A 101 22.35 5.85 24.49
CA SER A 101 23.22 4.68 24.67
C SER A 101 24.69 4.97 24.35
N LEU A 102 24.95 5.95 23.49
CA LEU A 102 26.28 6.35 23.05
C LEU A 102 26.87 7.51 23.87
N SER A 103 26.10 8.08 24.83
CA SER A 103 26.54 9.23 25.62
C SER A 103 27.54 8.89 26.74
N GLY A 104 27.91 7.62 26.89
CA GLY A 104 28.83 7.11 27.91
C GLY A 104 28.24 5.94 28.72
N GLU A 105 28.99 5.46 29.71
CA GLU A 105 28.62 4.30 30.53
C GLU A 105 27.29 4.50 31.27
N ASP A 106 27.09 5.66 31.90
CA ASP A 106 25.85 6.01 32.59
C ASP A 106 24.64 6.06 31.64
N GLY A 107 24.85 6.54 30.40
CA GLY A 107 23.82 6.62 29.37
C GLY A 107 23.37 5.23 28.91
N PHE A 108 24.34 4.36 28.64
CA PHE A 108 24.08 2.96 28.30
C PHE A 108 23.34 2.22 29.42
N ALA A 109 23.76 2.38 30.68
CA ALA A 109 23.11 1.77 31.83
C ALA A 109 21.63 2.20 31.96
N ARG A 110 21.33 3.49 31.74
CA ARG A 110 19.96 4.02 31.75
C ARG A 110 19.11 3.41 30.62
N VAL A 111 19.65 3.29 29.40
CA VAL A 111 18.91 2.65 28.30
C VAL A 111 18.66 1.18 28.61
N SER A 112 19.64 0.48 29.17
CA SER A 112 19.50 -0.92 29.58
C SER A 112 18.38 -1.09 30.63
N GLU A 113 18.32 -0.22 31.64
CA GLU A 113 17.28 -0.24 32.67
C GLU A 113 15.89 0.07 32.07
N LEU A 114 15.81 1.09 31.21
CA LEU A 114 14.56 1.43 30.51
C LEU A 114 14.05 0.26 29.67
N LEU A 115 14.93 -0.36 28.89
CA LEU A 115 14.61 -1.50 28.04
C LEU A 115 14.30 -2.77 28.83
N ASP A 116 14.63 -2.86 30.12
CA ASP A 116 14.22 -4.00 30.93
C ASP A 116 12.74 -3.93 31.33
N SER A 117 12.16 -2.73 31.36
CA SER A 117 10.76 -2.53 31.66
C SER A 117 9.83 -3.18 30.61
N PHE A 118 8.78 -3.83 31.09
CA PHE A 118 7.80 -4.49 30.22
C PHE A 118 7.19 -3.53 29.17
N LEU A 119 6.87 -2.30 29.57
CA LEU A 119 6.28 -1.32 28.67
C LEU A 119 7.25 -0.89 27.56
N ALA A 120 8.53 -0.69 27.88
CA ALA A 120 9.53 -0.37 26.86
C ALA A 120 9.74 -1.53 25.89
N LYS A 121 9.83 -2.78 26.39
CA LYS A 121 9.89 -3.99 25.54
C LYS A 121 8.69 -4.07 24.60
N LEU A 122 7.48 -3.77 25.10
CA LEU A 122 6.26 -3.77 24.28
C LEU A 122 6.31 -2.68 23.19
N ILE A 123 6.78 -1.47 23.52
CA ILE A 123 6.92 -0.37 22.53
C ILE A 123 7.94 -0.74 21.46
N ILE A 124 9.12 -1.22 21.86
CA ILE A 124 10.18 -1.66 20.93
C ILE A 124 9.69 -2.80 20.05
N TRP A 125 9.04 -3.81 20.62
CA TRP A 125 8.43 -4.89 19.86
C TRP A 125 7.37 -4.39 18.89
N GLY A 126 6.55 -3.39 19.28
CA GLY A 126 5.58 -2.75 18.40
C GLY A 126 6.24 -2.04 17.20
N ILE A 127 7.32 -1.30 17.44
CA ILE A 127 8.09 -0.63 16.37
C ILE A 127 8.75 -1.67 15.45
N LEU A 128 9.39 -2.70 16.01
CA LEU A 128 9.98 -3.80 15.25
C LEU A 128 8.94 -4.56 14.44
N SER A 129 7.76 -4.79 15.01
CA SER A 129 6.65 -5.46 14.31
C SER A 129 6.16 -4.65 13.12
N ALA A 130 6.01 -3.33 13.29
CA ALA A 130 5.67 -2.43 12.19
C ALA A 130 6.75 -2.43 11.11
N LEU A 131 8.04 -2.38 11.49
CA LEU A 131 9.17 -2.44 10.58
C LEU A 131 9.18 -3.72 9.75
N LEU A 132 9.06 -4.88 10.39
CA LEU A 132 9.07 -6.18 9.73
C LEU A 132 7.89 -6.33 8.77
N TYR A 133 6.69 -5.97 9.20
CA TYR A 133 5.52 -5.99 8.33
C TYR A 133 5.69 -5.04 7.13
N HIS A 134 6.15 -3.81 7.38
CA HIS A 134 6.36 -2.81 6.33
C HIS A 134 7.38 -3.28 5.29
N LEU A 135 8.47 -3.91 5.75
CA LEU A 135 9.51 -4.46 4.89
C LEU A 135 8.98 -5.60 4.02
N VAL A 136 8.29 -6.59 4.61
CA VAL A 136 7.73 -7.72 3.85
C VAL A 136 6.67 -7.26 2.84
N ALA A 137 5.78 -6.36 3.25
CA ALA A 137 4.79 -5.78 2.35
C ALA A 137 5.44 -4.89 1.26
N GLY A 138 6.52 -4.18 1.60
CA GLY A 138 7.33 -3.40 0.67
C GLY A 138 8.00 -4.28 -0.38
N ILE A 139 8.59 -5.41 0.01
CA ILE A 139 9.14 -6.41 -0.93
C ILE A 139 8.06 -6.91 -1.88
N LYS A 140 6.86 -7.23 -1.37
CA LYS A 140 5.72 -7.60 -2.23
C LYS A 140 5.40 -6.49 -3.25
N HIS A 141 5.43 -5.22 -2.84
CA HIS A 141 5.22 -4.10 -3.76
C HIS A 141 6.32 -3.99 -4.81
N LEU A 142 7.60 -4.11 -4.44
CA LEU A 142 8.71 -4.11 -5.39
C LEU A 142 8.62 -5.27 -6.38
N LEU A 143 8.21 -6.46 -5.94
CA LEU A 143 7.99 -7.60 -6.84
C LEU A 143 6.85 -7.31 -7.84
N MET A 144 5.77 -6.69 -7.38
CA MET A 144 4.67 -6.26 -8.25
C MET A 144 5.10 -5.19 -9.24
N ASP A 145 5.94 -4.24 -8.84
CA ASP A 145 6.50 -3.21 -9.72
C ASP A 145 7.44 -3.80 -10.80
N MET A 146 7.98 -5.00 -10.56
CA MET A 146 8.77 -5.77 -11.53
C MET A 146 7.91 -6.65 -12.45
N GLY A 147 6.57 -6.58 -12.36
CA GLY A 147 5.66 -7.41 -13.14
C GLY A 147 5.40 -8.80 -12.55
N ILE A 148 5.81 -9.05 -11.30
CA ILE A 148 5.61 -10.35 -10.63
C ILE A 148 4.36 -10.27 -9.75
N ALA A 149 3.43 -11.21 -9.92
CA ALA A 149 2.19 -11.31 -9.17
C ALA A 149 1.17 -10.16 -9.38
N GLU A 150 1.01 -9.70 -10.63
CA GLU A 150 0.05 -8.65 -11.01
C GLU A 150 -1.40 -9.14 -11.15
N GLU A 151 -1.61 -10.44 -11.37
CA GLU A 151 -2.95 -11.01 -11.55
C GLU A 151 -3.71 -11.09 -10.23
N LEU A 152 -5.06 -11.05 -10.27
CA LEU A 152 -5.90 -11.06 -9.07
C LEU A 152 -5.64 -12.26 -8.13
N GLU A 153 -5.47 -13.45 -8.69
CA GLU A 153 -5.19 -14.66 -7.89
C GLU A 153 -3.79 -14.62 -7.29
N SER A 154 -2.79 -14.27 -8.11
CA SER A 154 -1.40 -14.15 -7.68
C SER A 154 -1.21 -13.04 -6.63
N GLY A 155 -1.89 -11.90 -6.75
CA GLY A 155 -1.88 -10.81 -5.77
C GLY A 155 -2.57 -11.18 -4.45
N ARG A 156 -3.61 -12.01 -4.49
CA ARG A 156 -4.23 -12.58 -3.27
C ARG A 156 -3.28 -13.57 -2.59
N LEU A 157 -2.59 -14.41 -3.35
CA LEU A 157 -1.59 -15.32 -2.81
C LEU A 157 -0.43 -14.54 -2.19
N ALA A 158 0.09 -13.53 -2.89
CA ALA A 158 1.15 -12.67 -2.39
C ALA A 158 0.75 -11.95 -1.09
N ALA A 159 -0.49 -11.46 -0.99
CA ALA A 159 -1.00 -10.87 0.24
C ALA A 159 -1.07 -11.88 1.41
N LYS A 160 -1.47 -13.14 1.16
CA LYS A 160 -1.45 -14.21 2.17
C LYS A 160 -0.03 -14.50 2.64
N ILE A 161 0.91 -14.64 1.70
CA ILE A 161 2.34 -14.88 2.00
C ILE A 161 2.88 -13.73 2.85
N THR A 162 2.61 -12.47 2.49
CA THR A 162 3.02 -11.30 3.28
C THR A 162 2.55 -11.41 4.73
N VAL A 163 1.28 -11.78 4.97
CA VAL A 163 0.75 -11.92 6.33
C VAL A 163 1.45 -13.04 7.10
N VAL A 164 1.56 -14.24 6.50
CA VAL A 164 2.17 -15.40 7.17
C VAL A 164 3.64 -15.13 7.53
N VAL A 165 4.43 -14.64 6.56
CA VAL A 165 5.85 -14.31 6.79
C VAL A 165 6.00 -13.23 7.85
N SER A 166 5.16 -12.20 7.81
CA SER A 166 5.21 -11.12 8.82
C SER A 166 4.89 -11.65 10.22
N ILE A 167 3.87 -12.50 10.38
CA ILE A 167 3.52 -13.08 11.68
C ILE A 167 4.68 -13.89 12.25
N VAL A 168 5.32 -14.73 11.43
CA VAL A 168 6.48 -15.52 11.85
C VAL A 168 7.61 -14.60 12.33
N LEU A 169 7.96 -13.58 11.54
CA LEU A 169 9.02 -12.64 11.90
C LEU A 169 8.68 -11.83 13.16
N ILE A 170 7.43 -11.41 13.33
CA ILE A 170 6.95 -10.67 14.51
C ILE A 170 7.05 -11.52 15.79
N ILE A 171 6.70 -12.81 15.71
CA ILE A 171 6.83 -13.73 16.84
C ILE A 171 8.31 -13.94 17.18
N LEU A 172 9.17 -14.17 16.18
CA LEU A 172 10.61 -14.32 16.38
C LEU A 172 11.22 -13.06 17.00
N ALA A 173 10.81 -11.86 16.55
CA ALA A 173 11.23 -10.61 17.15
C ALA A 173 10.76 -10.47 18.60
N GLY A 174 9.56 -10.97 18.92
CA GLY A 174 9.09 -11.05 20.31
C GLY A 174 10.03 -11.93 21.14
N VAL A 175 10.30 -13.15 20.70
CA VAL A 175 11.24 -14.07 21.38
C VAL A 175 12.63 -13.47 21.54
N TRP A 176 13.05 -12.56 20.66
CA TRP A 176 14.35 -11.89 20.79
C TRP A 176 14.35 -10.72 21.77
N VAL A 177 13.23 -10.02 21.93
CA VAL A 177 13.08 -8.86 22.83
C VAL A 177 12.91 -9.27 24.30
N TRP A 178 12.39 -10.47 24.55
CA TRP A 178 12.20 -11.05 25.89
C TRP A 178 13.24 -12.11 26.20
#